data_AF-A0A359EZP9-F1
#
_entry.id   AF-A0A359EZP9-F1
#
_cell.length_a   1.000
_cell.length_b   1.000
_cell.length_c   1.000
_cell.angle_alpha   90.00
_cell.angle_beta   90.00
_cell.angle_gamma   90.00
#
_symmetry.space_group_name_H-M   'P 1'
#
loop_
_entity.id
_entity.type
_entity.pdbx_description
1 polymer ?
#
loop_
_entity_poly.entity_id
_entity_poly.type
_entity_poly.pdbx_seq_one_letter_code
_entity_poly.pdbx_strand_id
1 'polypeptide(L)'
;MRTFRLAAGLVLAIGVVGSGCSNEGASAKPKMPEVEGQRLDVALSDIKRAGFEEEVEVIGGGMFGVIDESNWTVCDQLPAAGQAFGASPRLTVDRSCEDEGKGSAVPETESVPTPTEVSPTPTEPAPIPTEPVVAAAPEAEQVLTASRNAELASILVDPDNCSESVQQFASKYRGKTIEFDGNITALSRHGDTKTRFDILLSPGDFGESSGSVGPSFQFRDVNLVTDLRLTGAETLDSLGQGANLRIVAQVEGYESSSCLFLLRPVSATVR
;
A
#
# COMPACT_ATOMS: atom_id res chain seq x y z
N MET A 1 -10.25 -30.68 -95.89
CA MET A 1 -9.72 -29.66 -96.83
C MET A 1 -9.64 -28.33 -96.11
N ARG A 2 -8.56 -27.58 -96.37
CA ARG A 2 -8.24 -26.19 -95.98
C ARG A 2 -7.71 -25.99 -94.54
N THR A 3 -6.39 -26.12 -94.32
CA THR A 3 -5.29 -25.11 -94.46
C THR A 3 -5.38 -23.99 -93.41
N PHE A 4 -4.66 -24.06 -92.28
CA PHE A 4 -3.29 -23.53 -92.03
C PHE A 4 -3.07 -22.08 -92.48
N ARG A 5 -2.71 -21.18 -91.54
CA ARG A 5 -1.45 -20.40 -91.50
C ARG A 5 -1.38 -19.37 -90.35
N LEU A 6 -0.35 -19.54 -89.50
CA LEU A 6 0.64 -18.55 -88.96
C LEU A 6 0.14 -17.24 -88.28
N ALA A 7 0.75 -16.69 -87.22
CA ALA A 7 2.15 -16.73 -86.74
C ALA A 7 2.23 -16.42 -85.22
N ALA A 8 3.18 -17.03 -84.51
CA ALA A 8 4.33 -16.40 -83.82
C ALA A 8 3.99 -15.18 -82.92
N GLY A 9 4.34 -15.12 -81.64
CA GLY A 9 5.13 -15.98 -80.77
C GLY A 9 5.48 -15.19 -79.51
N LEU A 10 5.68 -15.85 -78.37
CA LEU A 10 6.65 -15.42 -77.36
C LEU A 10 6.89 -16.58 -76.41
N VAL A 11 8.14 -17.03 -76.39
CA VAL A 11 8.67 -17.99 -75.42
C VAL A 11 8.90 -17.25 -74.10
N LEU A 12 8.32 -17.75 -73.00
CA LEU A 12 9.08 -17.86 -71.76
C LEU A 12 8.59 -19.06 -70.95
N ALA A 13 9.54 -19.92 -70.61
CA ALA A 13 9.35 -21.20 -69.97
C ALA A 13 9.19 -21.07 -68.44
N ILE A 14 8.21 -21.82 -67.93
CA ILE A 14 8.26 -22.76 -66.79
C ILE A 14 8.80 -22.24 -65.46
N GLY A 15 7.95 -22.32 -64.42
CA GLY A 15 8.44 -22.37 -63.04
C GLY A 15 7.40 -22.46 -61.94
N VAL A 16 6.90 -23.68 -61.70
CA VAL A 16 6.56 -24.24 -60.36
C VAL A 16 5.24 -23.83 -59.67
N VAL A 17 4.56 -24.89 -59.23
CA VAL A 17 3.36 -24.96 -58.40
C VAL A 17 3.63 -24.41 -57.00
N GLY A 18 2.76 -23.53 -56.51
CA GLY A 18 2.75 -23.07 -55.13
C GLY A 18 1.34 -22.69 -54.71
N SER A 19 0.75 -23.52 -53.87
CA SER A 19 -0.52 -23.31 -53.19
C SER A 19 -0.57 -21.99 -52.43
N GLY A 20 -1.74 -21.35 -52.44
CA GLY A 20 -2.21 -20.49 -51.35
C GLY A 20 -1.48 -19.16 -51.17
N CYS A 21 -1.85 -18.15 -51.97
CA CYS A 21 -1.68 -16.76 -51.55
C CYS A 21 -3.04 -16.23 -51.08
N SER A 22 -3.27 -16.21 -49.77
CA SER A 22 -4.21 -15.28 -49.14
C SER A 22 -3.74 -15.02 -47.71
N ASN A 23 -3.02 -13.91 -47.58
CA ASN A 23 -2.60 -13.24 -46.35
C ASN A 23 -1.94 -14.14 -45.29
N GLU A 24 -0.63 -14.32 -45.42
CA GLU A 24 0.24 -14.19 -44.26
C GLU A 24 0.07 -12.76 -43.72
N GLY A 25 -0.92 -12.60 -42.85
CA GLY A 25 -0.95 -11.51 -41.90
C GLY A 25 0.32 -11.66 -41.06
N ALA A 26 1.38 -10.99 -41.50
CA ALA A 26 2.51 -10.66 -40.64
C ALA A 26 1.88 -10.10 -39.38
N SER A 27 1.83 -10.92 -38.33
CA SER A 27 1.25 -10.57 -37.06
C SER A 27 2.11 -9.43 -36.54
N ALA A 28 1.69 -8.21 -36.83
CA ALA A 28 2.35 -7.02 -36.33
C ALA A 28 2.30 -7.16 -34.82
N LYS A 29 3.46 -7.39 -34.21
CA LYS A 29 3.56 -7.53 -32.76
C LYS A 29 2.82 -6.35 -32.11
N PRO A 30 2.05 -6.60 -31.04
CA PRO A 30 1.30 -5.54 -30.39
C PRO A 30 2.26 -4.38 -30.05
N LYS A 31 1.81 -3.16 -30.35
CA LYS A 31 2.61 -1.94 -30.21
C LYS A 31 2.17 -1.18 -28.97
N MET A 32 3.13 -0.57 -28.30
CA MET A 32 2.92 0.27 -27.14
C MET A 32 2.13 1.53 -27.53
N PRO A 33 0.98 1.80 -26.88
CA PRO A 33 0.24 3.04 -27.08
C PRO A 33 0.99 4.24 -26.46
N GLU A 34 0.62 5.46 -26.87
CA GLU A 34 1.08 6.70 -26.25
C GLU A 34 0.25 6.97 -24.99
N VAL A 35 0.86 6.84 -23.84
CA VAL A 35 0.24 6.96 -22.52
C VAL A 35 0.92 7.99 -21.61
N GLU A 36 2.04 8.59 -22.04
CA GLU A 36 2.64 9.74 -21.36
C GLU A 36 1.64 10.90 -21.23
N GLY A 37 1.58 11.50 -20.05
CA GLY A 37 0.62 12.55 -19.68
C GLY A 37 -0.80 12.04 -19.37
N GLN A 38 -1.08 10.75 -19.54
CA GLN A 38 -2.35 10.18 -19.11
C GLN A 38 -2.34 9.83 -17.63
N ARG A 39 -3.54 9.67 -17.06
CA ARG A 39 -3.67 9.05 -15.74
C ARG A 39 -3.34 7.57 -15.82
N LEU A 40 -2.74 7.02 -14.76
CA LEU A 40 -2.26 5.65 -14.75
C LEU A 40 -3.39 4.62 -14.96
N ASP A 41 -4.59 4.87 -14.42
CA ASP A 41 -5.78 4.02 -14.65
C ASP A 41 -6.15 3.91 -16.14
N VAL A 42 -6.14 5.03 -16.85
CA VAL A 42 -6.41 5.10 -18.30
C VAL A 42 -5.29 4.45 -19.08
N ALA A 43 -4.03 4.74 -18.72
CA ALA A 43 -2.84 4.20 -19.36
C ALA A 43 -2.80 2.66 -19.32
N LEU A 44 -3.07 2.05 -18.15
CA LEU A 44 -3.11 0.59 -17.99
C LEU A 44 -4.25 -0.02 -18.82
N SER A 45 -5.42 0.64 -18.87
CA SER A 45 -6.52 0.21 -19.72
C SER A 45 -6.18 0.27 -21.21
N ASP A 46 -5.41 1.28 -21.64
CA ASP A 46 -5.00 1.45 -23.04
C ASP A 46 -3.92 0.46 -23.45
N ILE A 47 -2.96 0.17 -22.57
CA ILE A 47 -1.94 -0.88 -22.78
C ILE A 47 -2.60 -2.26 -22.90
N LYS A 48 -3.56 -2.57 -22.02
CA LYS A 48 -4.31 -3.83 -22.10
C LYS A 48 -5.06 -3.98 -23.42
N ARG A 49 -5.68 -2.89 -23.88
CA ARG A 49 -6.41 -2.84 -25.16
C ARG A 49 -5.48 -2.95 -26.36
N ALA A 50 -4.23 -2.51 -26.24
CA ALA A 50 -3.20 -2.65 -27.26
C ALA A 50 -2.65 -4.10 -27.39
N GLY A 51 -3.12 -5.01 -26.54
CA GLY A 51 -2.82 -6.44 -26.62
C GLY A 51 -1.71 -6.92 -25.68
N PHE A 52 -1.36 -6.13 -24.67
CA PHE A 52 -0.48 -6.57 -23.59
C PHE A 52 -1.32 -7.01 -22.38
N GLU A 53 -1.35 -8.32 -22.10
CA GLU A 53 -2.22 -8.91 -21.07
C GLU A 53 -1.52 -9.21 -19.75
N GLU A 54 -0.19 -9.03 -19.69
CA GLU A 54 0.62 -9.27 -18.51
C GLU A 54 0.71 -8.02 -17.61
N GLU A 55 1.35 -8.16 -16.45
CA GLU A 55 1.52 -7.07 -15.50
C GLU A 55 2.51 -6.03 -16.03
N VAL A 56 2.11 -4.75 -15.92
CA VAL A 56 2.94 -3.59 -16.27
C VAL A 56 3.71 -3.17 -15.03
N GLU A 57 5.02 -2.99 -15.16
CA GLU A 57 5.86 -2.53 -14.05
C GLU A 57 5.64 -1.03 -13.84
N VAL A 58 5.14 -0.64 -12.68
CA VAL A 58 4.88 0.77 -12.35
C VAL A 58 5.91 1.25 -11.34
N ILE A 59 6.67 2.29 -11.71
CA ILE A 59 7.72 2.90 -10.91
C ILE A 59 7.25 4.30 -10.52
N GLY A 60 7.03 4.52 -9.24
CA GLY A 60 6.45 5.76 -8.72
C GLY A 60 5.66 5.46 -7.45
N GLY A 61 5.16 6.48 -6.77
CA GLY A 61 4.49 6.26 -5.48
C GLY A 61 5.27 6.66 -4.23
N GLY A 62 6.53 7.05 -4.37
CA GLY A 62 7.44 7.20 -3.23
C GLY A 62 7.57 5.89 -2.44
N MET A 63 7.81 6.00 -1.13
CA MET A 63 8.00 4.85 -0.23
C MET A 63 6.77 3.92 -0.11
N PHE A 64 5.60 4.36 -0.59
CA PHE A 64 4.33 3.65 -0.46
C PHE A 64 3.80 3.05 -1.76
N GLY A 65 4.46 3.27 -2.90
CA GLY A 65 3.96 2.83 -4.20
C GLY A 65 2.66 3.53 -4.63
N VAL A 66 2.05 3.06 -5.71
CA VAL A 66 0.81 3.61 -6.27
C VAL A 66 -0.40 3.03 -5.52
N ILE A 67 -1.01 3.83 -4.64
CA ILE A 67 -2.17 3.40 -3.83
C ILE A 67 -3.50 3.50 -4.60
N ASP A 68 -3.65 4.52 -5.44
CA ASP A 68 -4.85 4.77 -6.25
C ASP A 68 -4.43 5.28 -7.63
N GLU A 69 -4.50 4.41 -8.64
CA GLU A 69 -4.07 4.66 -10.02
C GLU A 69 -4.70 5.91 -10.65
N SER A 70 -5.91 6.30 -10.24
CA SER A 70 -6.58 7.50 -10.77
C SER A 70 -5.94 8.81 -10.28
N ASN A 71 -5.09 8.77 -9.25
CA ASN A 71 -4.39 9.93 -8.68
C ASN A 71 -2.95 10.09 -9.18
N TRP A 72 -2.51 9.25 -10.13
CA TRP A 72 -1.15 9.28 -10.68
C TRP A 72 -1.18 9.57 -12.17
N THR A 73 -0.16 10.30 -12.64
CA THR A 73 0.05 10.64 -14.04
C THR A 73 1.30 9.93 -14.54
N VAL A 74 1.23 9.35 -15.73
CA VAL A 74 2.38 8.74 -16.41
C VAL A 74 3.31 9.84 -16.90
N CYS A 75 4.52 9.86 -16.38
CA CYS A 75 5.55 10.83 -16.74
C CYS A 75 6.53 10.28 -17.77
N ASP A 76 6.85 8.99 -17.71
CA ASP A 76 7.64 8.31 -18.74
C ASP A 76 7.04 6.95 -19.05
N GLN A 77 7.17 6.51 -20.30
CA GLN A 77 6.85 5.14 -20.70
C GLN A 77 8.03 4.43 -21.38
N LEU A 78 8.18 3.15 -21.10
CA LEU A 78 9.08 2.25 -21.80
C LEU A 78 8.33 0.95 -22.15
N PRO A 79 8.38 0.46 -23.41
CA PRO A 79 9.03 1.07 -24.56
C PRO A 79 8.32 2.35 -25.03
N ALA A 80 8.95 3.16 -25.88
CA ALA A 80 8.34 4.39 -26.36
C ALA A 80 7.11 4.11 -27.25
N ALA A 81 6.23 5.10 -27.39
CA ALA A 81 5.02 4.99 -28.19
C ALA A 81 5.31 4.45 -29.61
N GLY A 82 4.50 3.48 -30.05
CA GLY A 82 4.60 2.85 -31.36
C GLY A 82 5.67 1.75 -31.49
N GLN A 83 6.50 1.52 -30.47
CA GLN A 83 7.42 0.37 -30.43
C GLN A 83 6.67 -0.91 -30.08
N ALA A 84 7.16 -2.06 -30.54
CA ALA A 84 6.58 -3.35 -30.16
C ALA A 84 6.91 -3.69 -28.70
N PHE A 85 6.01 -4.40 -28.02
CA PHE A 85 6.30 -4.98 -26.70
C PHE A 85 7.42 -6.02 -26.82
N GLY A 86 8.65 -5.62 -26.47
CA GLY A 86 9.82 -6.50 -26.45
C GLY A 86 10.06 -7.17 -25.10
N ALA A 87 9.52 -6.58 -24.04
CA ALA A 87 9.51 -7.00 -22.64
C ALA A 87 8.30 -6.37 -21.94
N SER A 88 8.09 -6.66 -20.65
CA SER A 88 7.04 -6.01 -19.85
C SER A 88 7.21 -4.49 -19.86
N PRO A 89 6.14 -3.73 -20.18
CA PRO A 89 6.16 -2.27 -20.17
C PRO A 89 6.49 -1.75 -18.77
N ARG A 90 7.21 -0.63 -18.74
CA ARG A 90 7.53 0.12 -17.54
C ARG A 90 6.94 1.51 -17.65
N LEU A 91 6.21 1.94 -16.63
CA LEU A 91 5.67 3.29 -16.53
C LEU A 91 6.28 3.98 -15.32
N THR A 92 6.85 5.17 -15.51
CA THR A 92 7.21 6.05 -14.41
C THR A 92 6.05 6.98 -14.15
N VAL A 93 5.60 7.10 -12.89
CA VAL A 93 4.44 7.92 -12.53
C VAL A 93 4.73 8.89 -11.39
N ASP A 94 4.10 10.07 -11.46
CA ASP A 94 4.12 11.09 -10.40
C ASP A 94 2.73 11.73 -10.21
N ARG A 95 2.53 12.47 -9.12
CA ARG A 95 1.33 13.29 -8.88
C ARG A 95 1.23 14.43 -9.88
N SER A 96 2.38 14.96 -10.31
CA SER A 96 2.51 15.93 -11.39
C SER A 96 3.85 15.74 -12.06
N CYS A 97 3.85 15.56 -13.38
CA CYS A 97 5.08 15.45 -14.16
C CYS A 97 5.69 16.85 -14.32
N GLU A 98 6.35 17.31 -13.26
CA GLU A 98 7.23 18.48 -13.31
C GLU A 98 8.62 18.00 -13.72
N ASP A 99 9.19 18.63 -14.74
CA ASP A 99 10.49 18.28 -15.35
C ASP A 99 11.64 18.42 -14.33
N GLU A 100 11.89 17.40 -13.50
CA GLU A 100 13.09 17.34 -12.65
C GLU A 100 13.67 15.91 -12.64
N GLY A 101 14.37 15.58 -13.73
CA GLY A 101 15.76 15.09 -13.68
C GLY A 101 16.08 13.80 -12.90
N LYS A 102 16.08 12.68 -13.64
CA LYS A 102 16.99 11.51 -13.52
C LYS A 102 17.07 10.80 -12.15
N GLY A 103 16.24 9.76 -12.01
CA GLY A 103 16.40 8.71 -11.01
C GLY A 103 17.77 8.02 -11.06
N SER A 104 18.41 7.96 -9.88
CA SER A 104 19.57 7.11 -9.62
C SER A 104 19.11 5.68 -9.42
N ALA A 105 19.82 4.78 -10.10
CA ALA A 105 19.53 3.37 -10.20
C ALA A 105 20.12 2.54 -9.05
N VAL A 106 19.60 1.30 -8.99
CA VAL A 106 20.15 0.02 -8.45
C VAL A 106 20.30 -0.18 -6.93
N PRO A 107 20.37 -1.44 -6.43
CA PRO A 107 19.90 -2.75 -6.94
C PRO A 107 19.21 -3.65 -5.87
N GLU A 108 18.66 -4.78 -6.35
CA GLU A 108 18.37 -6.02 -5.60
C GLU A 108 19.51 -6.44 -4.66
N THR A 109 19.18 -7.11 -3.54
CA THR A 109 19.88 -8.35 -3.10
C THR A 109 18.99 -9.13 -2.13
N GLU A 110 18.71 -10.36 -2.53
CA GLU A 110 18.06 -11.45 -1.81
C GLU A 110 18.87 -12.01 -0.62
N SER A 111 18.14 -12.62 0.32
CA SER A 111 18.42 -13.86 1.10
C SER A 111 19.73 -13.93 1.93
N VAL A 112 19.81 -14.51 3.14
CA VAL A 112 19.42 -15.84 3.69
C VAL A 112 19.73 -15.78 5.23
N PRO A 113 19.71 -16.85 6.07
CA PRO A 113 18.79 -17.97 6.33
C PRO A 113 18.27 -18.02 7.80
N THR A 114 17.34 -18.94 8.04
CA THR A 114 16.89 -19.54 9.32
C THR A 114 18.03 -20.02 10.23
N PRO A 115 17.82 -20.03 11.57
CA PRO A 115 17.97 -21.30 12.29
C PRO A 115 16.87 -21.62 13.31
N THR A 116 16.56 -22.91 13.33
CA THR A 116 15.84 -23.76 14.27
C THR A 116 16.26 -23.57 15.74
N GLU A 117 15.32 -23.50 16.70
CA GLU A 117 15.45 -24.21 17.99
C GLU A 117 14.11 -24.26 18.77
N VAL A 118 13.41 -25.41 18.78
CA VAL A 118 13.27 -26.44 19.85
C VAL A 118 12.69 -25.98 21.20
N SER A 119 11.54 -26.60 21.51
CA SER A 119 10.78 -26.64 22.78
C SER A 119 11.59 -27.19 23.97
N PRO A 120 11.23 -26.86 25.23
CA PRO A 120 10.37 -27.79 25.97
C PRO A 120 9.32 -27.13 26.88
N THR A 121 8.19 -27.83 26.99
CA THR A 121 7.14 -27.73 28.02
C THR A 121 7.71 -27.95 29.44
N PRO A 122 7.14 -27.30 30.48
CA PRO A 122 6.50 -28.10 31.52
C PRO A 122 5.20 -27.51 32.11
N THR A 123 4.20 -28.41 32.19
CA THR A 123 3.39 -28.74 33.38
C THR A 123 2.32 -27.75 33.87
N GLU A 124 1.09 -28.10 33.48
CA GLU A 124 -0.21 -27.86 34.12
C GLU A 124 -0.23 -28.27 35.62
N PRO A 125 -0.99 -27.54 36.45
CA PRO A 125 -2.11 -28.19 37.12
C PRO A 125 -3.38 -27.31 37.16
N ALA A 126 -4.52 -27.90 36.76
CA ALA A 126 -5.88 -27.50 37.17
C ALA A 126 -6.30 -28.26 38.47
N PRO A 127 -7.47 -28.06 39.12
CA PRO A 127 -8.54 -27.04 38.94
C PRO A 127 -9.09 -26.36 40.24
N ILE A 128 -9.69 -25.15 40.08
CA ILE A 128 -10.96 -24.56 40.63
C ILE A 128 -11.21 -24.51 42.17
N PRO A 129 -11.68 -23.38 42.74
CA PRO A 129 -13.12 -23.22 42.99
C PRO A 129 -13.74 -21.91 42.46
N THR A 130 -14.91 -22.07 41.85
CA THR A 130 -15.86 -21.02 41.48
C THR A 130 -16.47 -20.39 42.72
N GLU A 131 -16.27 -19.09 42.92
CA GLU A 131 -17.20 -18.23 43.67
C GLU A 131 -17.41 -16.92 42.89
N PRO A 132 -18.62 -16.32 42.97
CA PRO A 132 -19.09 -15.34 42.01
C PRO A 132 -18.60 -13.94 42.40
N VAL A 133 -17.62 -13.41 41.68
CA VAL A 133 -17.27 -11.98 41.79
C VAL A 133 -18.04 -11.22 40.72
N VAL A 134 -19.27 -10.84 41.06
CA VAL A 134 -19.89 -9.65 40.45
C VAL A 134 -19.16 -8.45 41.06
N ALA A 135 -18.20 -7.89 40.32
CA ALA A 135 -17.66 -6.56 40.57
C ALA A 135 -17.29 -5.92 39.22
N ALA A 136 -18.25 -5.17 38.67
CA ALA A 136 -17.99 -4.17 37.65
C ALA A 136 -17.22 -2.98 38.28
N ALA A 137 -16.27 -2.44 37.49
CA ALA A 137 -15.44 -1.24 37.67
C ALA A 137 -14.23 -1.35 38.64
N PRO A 138 -13.00 -1.39 38.08
CA PRO A 138 -12.17 -0.17 38.03
C PRO A 138 -11.43 -0.03 36.68
N GLU A 139 -12.14 0.28 35.60
CA GLU A 139 -11.52 0.47 34.26
C GLU A 139 -11.01 1.92 34.04
N ALA A 140 -11.63 2.92 34.68
CA ALA A 140 -11.30 4.33 34.45
C ALA A 140 -10.02 4.83 35.19
N GLU A 141 -9.65 4.22 36.31
CA GLU A 141 -8.48 4.67 37.09
C GLU A 141 -7.14 4.27 36.45
N GLN A 142 -7.13 3.27 35.56
CA GLN A 142 -5.90 2.71 34.97
C GLN A 142 -5.46 3.34 33.64
N VAL A 143 -6.29 4.19 33.02
CA VAL A 143 -6.02 4.76 31.69
C VAL A 143 -5.12 5.98 31.78
N LEU A 144 -3.90 5.94 31.27
CA LEU A 144 -3.00 7.08 31.31
C LEU A 144 -3.45 8.17 30.32
N THR A 145 -3.66 9.38 30.82
CA THR A 145 -3.97 10.57 30.00
C THR A 145 -2.83 11.58 30.11
N ALA A 146 -2.69 12.49 29.14
CA ALA A 146 -1.70 13.57 29.20
C ALA A 146 -1.83 14.42 30.49
N SER A 147 -3.04 14.63 30.99
CA SER A 147 -3.28 15.37 32.24
C SER A 147 -2.80 14.66 33.50
N ARG A 148 -2.64 13.33 33.47
CA ARG A 148 -2.29 12.50 34.64
C ARG A 148 -0.91 11.88 34.56
N ASN A 149 -0.28 11.89 33.40
CA ASN A 149 1.03 11.31 33.18
C ASN A 149 1.91 12.29 32.38
N ALA A 150 2.90 12.86 33.05
CA ALA A 150 3.80 13.85 32.46
C ALA A 150 4.67 13.25 31.33
N GLU A 151 5.05 11.97 31.41
CA GLU A 151 5.83 11.32 30.34
C GLU A 151 4.99 11.15 29.08
N LEU A 152 3.71 10.77 29.21
CA LEU A 152 2.78 10.71 28.09
C LEU A 152 2.58 12.12 27.51
N ALA A 153 2.35 13.13 28.35
CA ALA A 153 2.22 14.50 27.89
C ALA A 153 3.46 14.97 27.11
N SER A 154 4.65 14.63 27.59
CA SER A 154 5.91 14.98 26.92
C SER A 154 6.07 14.30 25.57
N ILE A 155 5.82 12.99 25.46
CA ILE A 155 5.98 12.32 24.17
C ILE A 155 4.96 12.82 23.15
N LEU A 156 3.72 13.14 23.55
CA LEU A 156 2.68 13.61 22.62
C LEU A 156 3.01 14.95 21.94
N VAL A 157 4.01 15.69 22.44
CA VAL A 157 4.49 16.96 21.86
C VAL A 157 5.97 16.92 21.48
N ASP A 158 6.62 15.75 21.50
CA ASP A 158 8.03 15.60 21.17
C ASP A 158 8.26 15.87 19.67
N PRO A 159 9.08 16.83 19.26
CA PRO A 159 9.31 17.10 17.83
C PRO A 159 10.00 15.97 17.06
N ASP A 160 10.54 14.96 17.76
CA ASP A 160 11.18 13.80 17.16
C ASP A 160 10.41 12.52 17.50
N ASN A 161 9.71 11.97 16.50
CA ASN A 161 8.96 10.72 16.64
C ASN A 161 9.89 9.50 16.83
N CYS A 162 11.16 9.62 16.45
CA CYS A 162 12.18 8.58 16.58
C CYS A 162 12.93 8.63 17.92
N SER A 163 12.60 9.57 18.80
CA SER A 163 13.43 9.90 19.96
C SER A 163 13.54 8.73 20.96
N GLU A 164 14.61 8.76 21.76
CA GLU A 164 14.78 7.78 22.84
C GLU A 164 13.66 7.88 23.89
N SER A 165 13.08 9.08 24.08
CA SER A 165 11.99 9.30 25.02
C SER A 165 10.74 8.49 24.64
N VAL A 166 10.42 8.45 23.35
CA VAL A 166 9.32 7.67 22.76
C VAL A 166 9.57 6.18 22.96
N GLN A 167 10.79 5.71 22.70
CA GLN A 167 11.22 4.32 22.89
C GLN A 167 11.12 3.85 24.34
N GLN A 168 11.62 4.68 25.26
CA GLN A 168 11.59 4.40 26.69
C GLN A 168 10.16 4.39 27.21
N PHE A 169 9.30 5.32 26.75
CA PHE A 169 7.89 5.33 27.10
C PHE A 169 7.20 4.03 26.66
N ALA A 170 7.37 3.62 25.40
CA ALA A 170 6.77 2.39 24.87
C ALA A 170 7.18 1.15 25.70
N SER A 171 8.46 1.07 26.07
CA SER A 171 9.01 -0.04 26.86
C SER A 171 8.47 -0.06 28.29
N LYS A 172 8.44 1.11 28.94
CA LYS A 172 8.01 1.27 30.33
C LYS A 172 6.51 1.05 30.51
N TYR A 173 5.70 1.51 29.57
CA TYR A 173 4.24 1.48 29.64
C TYR A 173 3.61 0.36 28.82
N ARG A 174 4.40 -0.60 28.31
CA ARG A 174 3.89 -1.76 27.58
C ARG A 174 2.78 -2.48 28.35
N GLY A 175 1.66 -2.75 27.67
CA GLY A 175 0.47 -3.36 28.25
C GLY A 175 -0.42 -2.40 29.07
N LYS A 176 -0.01 -1.14 29.27
CA LYS A 176 -0.86 -0.12 29.90
C LYS A 176 -1.76 0.53 28.86
N THR A 177 -2.94 0.94 29.29
CA THR A 177 -3.89 1.67 28.46
C THR A 177 -3.59 3.16 28.54
N ILE A 178 -3.54 3.82 27.40
CA ILE A 178 -3.42 5.26 27.25
C ILE A 178 -4.67 5.81 26.58
N GLU A 179 -5.01 7.05 26.88
CA GLU A 179 -6.03 7.83 26.17
C GLU A 179 -5.44 9.16 25.74
N PHE A 180 -5.66 9.48 24.47
CA PHE A 180 -5.20 10.72 23.85
C PHE A 180 -6.13 11.13 22.72
N ASP A 181 -6.02 12.41 22.35
CA ASP A 181 -6.61 12.93 21.13
C ASP A 181 -5.61 12.82 20.00
N GLY A 182 -6.08 12.36 18.84
CA GLY A 182 -5.24 12.20 17.67
C GLY A 182 -6.03 12.30 16.37
N ASN A 183 -5.32 12.27 15.25
CA ASN A 183 -5.90 12.28 13.93
C ASN A 183 -5.35 11.15 13.08
N ILE A 184 -6.16 10.66 12.13
CA ILE A 184 -5.73 9.68 11.14
C ILE A 184 -4.82 10.37 10.13
N THR A 185 -3.56 9.96 10.05
CA THR A 185 -2.61 10.44 9.05
C THR A 185 -2.54 9.54 7.83
N ALA A 186 -2.82 8.25 8.00
CA ALA A 186 -3.01 7.30 6.90
C ALA A 186 -3.97 6.18 7.32
N LEU A 187 -4.73 5.69 6.35
CA LEU A 187 -5.62 4.53 6.52
C LEU A 187 -5.47 3.65 5.29
N SER A 188 -5.03 2.42 5.47
CA SER A 188 -4.87 1.43 4.39
C SER A 188 -5.55 0.12 4.76
N ARG A 189 -5.96 -0.64 3.75
CA ARG A 189 -6.40 -2.03 3.98
C ARG A 189 -5.22 -2.87 4.44
N HIS A 190 -5.48 -3.79 5.36
CA HIS A 190 -4.49 -4.76 5.79
C HIS A 190 -4.47 -5.93 4.81
N GLY A 191 -3.39 -6.03 4.02
CA GLY A 191 -3.29 -6.96 2.90
C GLY A 191 -4.47 -6.82 1.92
N ASP A 192 -5.01 -7.95 1.47
CA ASP A 192 -6.11 -7.99 0.50
C ASP A 192 -7.50 -7.91 1.15
N THR A 193 -7.58 -7.73 2.47
CA THR A 193 -8.85 -7.78 3.20
C THR A 193 -9.64 -6.47 3.08
N LYS A 194 -10.96 -6.57 2.94
CA LYS A 194 -11.84 -5.39 2.78
C LYS A 194 -12.23 -4.71 4.10
N THR A 195 -12.01 -5.38 5.22
CA THR A 195 -12.60 -5.04 6.51
C THR A 195 -11.57 -4.89 7.62
N ARG A 196 -10.29 -5.08 7.32
CA ARG A 196 -9.18 -4.90 8.26
C ARG A 196 -8.26 -3.83 7.72
N PHE A 197 -7.71 -3.05 8.62
CA PHE A 197 -6.98 -1.83 8.27
C PHE A 197 -5.70 -1.70 9.07
N ASP A 198 -4.71 -1.08 8.46
CA ASP A 198 -3.59 -0.46 9.14
C ASP A 198 -3.88 1.04 9.22
N ILE A 199 -3.80 1.61 10.43
CA ILE A 199 -4.18 2.99 10.70
C ILE A 199 -2.98 3.69 11.30
N LEU A 200 -2.47 4.72 10.62
CA LEU A 200 -1.44 5.61 11.14
C LEU A 200 -2.10 6.83 11.77
N LEU A 201 -1.61 7.20 12.94
CA LEU A 201 -2.19 8.23 13.80
C LEU A 201 -1.10 9.19 14.26
N SER A 202 -1.44 10.46 14.34
CA SER A 202 -0.62 11.48 15.01
C SER A 202 -1.36 12.06 16.21
N PRO A 203 -0.65 12.51 17.26
CA PRO A 203 -1.26 13.28 18.35
C PRO A 203 -1.93 14.57 17.85
N GLY A 204 -2.99 14.97 18.54
CA GLY A 204 -3.70 16.23 18.31
C GLY A 204 -4.65 16.21 17.12
N ASP A 205 -5.30 17.36 16.89
CA ASP A 205 -6.27 17.54 15.82
C ASP A 205 -5.56 17.87 14.49
N PHE A 206 -6.14 17.44 13.38
CA PHE A 206 -5.60 17.65 12.03
C PHE A 206 -5.61 19.14 11.65
N GLY A 207 -4.48 19.66 11.15
CA GLY A 207 -4.37 21.01 10.58
C GLY A 207 -3.96 22.11 11.57
N GLU A 208 -4.05 21.90 12.88
CA GLU A 208 -3.56 22.86 13.87
C GLU A 208 -2.09 22.58 14.21
N SER A 209 -1.12 23.17 13.50
CA SER A 209 0.31 22.99 13.79
C SER A 209 0.73 21.50 13.94
N SER A 210 -0.04 20.59 13.34
CA SER A 210 0.07 19.13 13.39
C SER A 210 1.26 18.59 12.59
N GLY A 211 2.25 19.46 12.34
CA GLY A 211 3.51 19.10 11.74
C GLY A 211 4.32 18.27 12.72
N SER A 212 4.25 16.96 12.55
CA SER A 212 5.29 16.00 12.96
C SER A 212 5.72 16.06 14.43
N VAL A 213 4.82 16.39 15.36
CA VAL A 213 5.10 16.25 16.79
C VAL A 213 4.46 14.97 17.33
N GLY A 214 5.22 14.34 18.21
CA GLY A 214 4.98 13.10 18.91
C GLY A 214 5.13 11.83 18.08
N PRO A 215 4.87 10.67 18.71
CA PRO A 215 5.07 9.38 18.06
C PRO A 215 4.16 9.21 16.85
N SER A 216 4.67 8.49 15.85
CA SER A 216 3.84 7.93 14.79
C SER A 216 3.16 6.68 15.33
N PHE A 217 1.94 6.84 15.84
CA PHE A 217 1.16 5.73 16.39
C PHE A 217 0.58 4.88 15.27
N GLN A 218 0.53 3.56 15.46
CA GLN A 218 -0.05 2.66 14.47
C GLN A 218 -0.94 1.59 15.12
N PHE A 219 -2.13 1.41 14.56
CA PHE A 219 -2.91 0.19 14.68
C PHE A 219 -2.65 -0.69 13.46
N ARG A 220 -2.43 -1.99 13.67
CA ARG A 220 -2.22 -2.95 12.59
C ARG A 220 -3.30 -4.00 12.59
N ASP A 221 -3.75 -4.35 11.39
CA ASP A 221 -4.72 -5.41 11.17
C ASP A 221 -5.95 -5.28 12.10
N VAL A 222 -6.67 -4.16 12.02
CA VAL A 222 -7.83 -3.89 12.90
C VAL A 222 -9.11 -3.73 12.09
N ASN A 223 -10.19 -4.33 12.59
CA ASN A 223 -11.54 -4.06 12.12
C ASN A 223 -12.12 -2.86 12.89
N LEU A 224 -12.69 -1.92 12.13
CA LEU A 224 -13.20 -0.66 12.68
C LEU A 224 -14.34 -0.85 13.69
N VAL A 225 -15.15 -1.91 13.53
CA VAL A 225 -16.33 -2.17 14.36
C VAL A 225 -15.99 -3.08 15.54
N THR A 226 -15.28 -4.18 15.31
CA THR A 226 -15.07 -5.20 16.36
C THR A 226 -13.85 -4.94 17.23
N ASP A 227 -12.76 -4.43 16.65
CA ASP A 227 -11.48 -4.24 17.36
C ASP A 227 -11.32 -2.80 17.80
N LEU A 228 -11.47 -1.85 16.87
CA LEU A 228 -11.40 -0.41 17.17
C LEU A 228 -12.62 0.09 17.93
N ARG A 229 -13.74 -0.65 17.88
CA ARG A 229 -15.03 -0.29 18.52
C ARG A 229 -15.38 1.16 18.24
N LEU A 230 -15.22 1.56 16.99
CA LEU A 230 -15.32 2.95 16.60
C LEU A 230 -16.77 3.43 16.73
N THR A 231 -16.93 4.60 17.32
CA THR A 231 -18.21 5.29 17.46
C THR A 231 -18.11 6.74 16.98
N GLY A 232 -19.25 7.44 16.85
CA GLY A 232 -19.30 8.84 16.42
C GLY A 232 -19.16 9.07 14.90
N ALA A 233 -18.79 8.04 14.13
CA ALA A 233 -18.79 8.12 12.67
C ALA A 233 -20.23 7.97 12.13
N GLU A 234 -20.73 8.99 11.44
CA GLU A 234 -22.02 8.92 10.72
C GLU A 234 -21.95 7.98 9.52
N THR A 235 -20.78 7.92 8.86
CA THR A 235 -20.50 7.00 7.75
C THR A 235 -19.06 6.50 7.83
N LEU A 236 -18.79 5.27 7.38
CA LEU A 236 -17.42 4.77 7.28
C LEU A 236 -16.58 5.57 6.28
N ASP A 237 -17.22 6.21 5.30
CA ASP A 237 -16.56 7.08 4.32
C ASP A 237 -15.99 8.35 4.95
N SER A 238 -16.48 8.74 6.14
CA SER A 238 -15.91 9.85 6.93
C SER A 238 -14.64 9.48 7.70
N LEU A 239 -14.28 8.19 7.74
CA LEU A 239 -13.00 7.73 8.27
C LEU A 239 -11.96 7.69 7.16
N GLY A 240 -11.25 8.79 7.04
CA GLY A 240 -10.09 8.88 6.17
C GLY A 240 -9.00 9.70 6.85
N GLN A 241 -7.95 9.96 6.08
CA GLN A 241 -6.92 10.90 6.49
C GLN A 241 -7.56 12.24 6.90
N GLY A 242 -7.12 12.78 8.04
CA GLY A 242 -7.62 14.01 8.64
C GLY A 242 -8.77 13.85 9.63
N ALA A 243 -9.33 12.65 9.79
CA ALA A 243 -10.36 12.41 10.81
C ALA A 243 -9.76 12.53 12.23
N ASN A 244 -10.38 13.36 13.07
CA ASN A 244 -10.00 13.55 14.47
C ASN A 244 -10.72 12.54 15.37
N LEU A 245 -9.98 11.94 16.29
CA LEU A 245 -10.43 10.85 17.15
C LEU A 245 -10.02 11.10 18.61
N ARG A 246 -10.91 10.74 19.54
CA ARG A 246 -10.54 10.37 20.90
C ARG A 246 -10.17 8.90 20.88
N ILE A 247 -8.95 8.56 21.26
CA ILE A 247 -8.40 7.20 21.14
C ILE A 247 -8.12 6.65 22.53
N VAL A 248 -8.54 5.41 22.78
CA VAL A 248 -8.16 4.61 23.95
C VAL A 248 -7.51 3.33 23.45
N ALA A 249 -6.27 3.10 23.84
CA ALA A 249 -5.47 2.00 23.32
C ALA A 249 -4.44 1.48 24.32
N GLN A 250 -4.07 0.21 24.18
CA GLN A 250 -3.00 -0.40 24.95
C GLN A 250 -1.67 -0.23 24.22
N VAL A 251 -0.62 0.14 24.96
CA VAL A 251 0.76 0.21 24.43
C VAL A 251 1.25 -1.19 24.11
N GLU A 252 1.60 -1.44 22.85
CA GLU A 252 2.11 -2.76 22.41
C GLU A 252 3.63 -2.77 22.31
N GLY A 253 4.24 -1.70 21.79
CA GLY A 253 5.68 -1.58 21.69
C GLY A 253 6.10 -0.45 20.75
N TYR A 254 7.38 -0.44 20.39
CA TYR A 254 7.93 0.52 19.45
C TYR A 254 8.94 -0.18 18.52
N GLU A 255 8.86 0.14 17.23
CA GLU A 255 9.76 -0.36 16.20
C GLU A 255 10.78 0.70 15.83
N SER A 256 12.03 0.49 16.23
CA SER A 256 13.10 1.47 16.03
C SER A 256 13.54 1.64 14.58
N SER A 257 13.36 0.64 13.72
CA SER A 257 13.71 0.73 12.29
C SER A 257 12.75 1.62 11.50
N SER A 258 11.48 1.69 11.91
CA SER A 258 10.40 2.40 11.22
C SER A 258 9.89 3.62 12.01
N CYS A 259 10.37 3.81 13.23
CA CYS A 259 9.90 4.80 14.20
C CYS A 259 8.39 4.73 14.47
N LEU A 260 7.84 3.52 14.49
CA LEU A 260 6.42 3.28 14.69
C LEU A 260 6.14 2.88 16.13
N PHE A 261 5.22 3.60 16.76
CA PHE A 261 4.70 3.27 18.07
C PHE A 261 3.46 2.40 17.92
N LEU A 262 3.59 1.12 18.23
CA LEU A 262 2.51 0.15 18.06
C LEU A 262 1.54 0.19 19.22
N LEU A 263 0.26 0.24 18.86
CA LEU A 263 -0.85 0.22 19.79
C LEU A 263 -1.80 -0.92 19.44
N ARG A 264 -2.47 -1.44 20.47
CA ARG A 264 -3.64 -2.29 20.32
C ARG A 264 -4.89 -1.48 20.66
N PRO A 265 -5.89 -1.37 19.79
CA PRO A 265 -7.05 -0.55 20.08
C PRO A 265 -7.90 -1.14 21.21
N VAL A 266 -8.52 -0.26 22.00
CA VAL A 266 -9.59 -0.60 22.94
C VAL A 266 -10.90 0.03 22.49
N SER A 267 -10.86 1.32 22.16
CA SER A 267 -11.97 2.06 21.57
C SER A 267 -11.48 3.33 20.88
N ALA A 268 -12.22 3.81 19.89
CA ALA A 268 -12.06 5.17 19.37
C ALA A 268 -13.41 5.84 19.15
N THR A 269 -13.44 7.17 19.23
CA THR A 269 -14.64 7.97 18.96
C THR A 269 -14.27 9.12 18.04
N VAL A 270 -14.98 9.28 16.92
CA VAL A 270 -14.84 10.44 16.05
C VAL A 270 -15.28 11.70 16.80
N ARG A 271 -14.51 12.77 16.68
CA ARG A 271 -14.72 14.05 17.37
C ARG A 271 -15.28 15.14 16.47
#